data_AF-A0AAN6P9T6-F1
#
_entry.id   AF-A0AAN6P9T6-F1
#
_cell.length_a   1.000
_cell.length_b   1.000
_cell.length_c   1.000
_cell.angle_alpha   90.00
_cell.angle_beta   90.00
_cell.angle_gamma   90.00
#
_symmetry.space_group_name_H-M   'P 1'
#
loop_
_entity.id
_entity.type
_entity.pdbx_description
1 polymer ?
#
loop_
_entity_poly.entity_id
_entity_poly.type
_entity_poly.pdbx_seq_one_letter_code
_entity_poly.pdbx_strand_id
1 'polypeptide(L)'
;MFDHFRLTHIPSLFVATATTFGGMWPFFDAPAATADMGLPRRFSESKETRAVFQLCSGRTTALGLLAFAFYFQDKFAEVDTVMVILGAYVGAVDGYVFWREGCRGKGVQRALSGVAIAASGWFGMVGGR
;
A
#
# COMPACT_ATOMS: atom_id res chain seq x y z
N MET A 1 -22.69 13.19 3.02
CA MET A 1 -21.54 12.23 3.05
C MET A 1 -20.77 12.24 1.74
N PHE A 2 -21.45 12.28 0.58
CA PHE A 2 -20.79 12.47 -0.73
C PHE A 2 -20.63 13.94 -1.14
N ASP A 3 -21.14 14.90 -0.35
CA ASP A 3 -21.08 16.34 -0.67
C ASP A 3 -19.65 16.91 -0.71
N HIS A 4 -18.69 16.21 -0.10
CA HIS A 4 -17.26 16.56 -0.12
C HIS A 4 -16.44 15.71 -1.10
N PHE A 5 -17.08 14.79 -1.84
CA PHE A 5 -16.37 13.95 -2.79
C PHE A 5 -15.89 14.79 -3.99
N ARG A 6 -14.58 14.88 -4.16
CA ARG A 6 -13.94 15.48 -5.34
C ARG A 6 -13.24 14.40 -6.15
N LEU A 7 -13.16 14.60 -7.47
CA LEU A 7 -12.43 13.69 -8.37
C LEU A 7 -10.96 13.52 -7.96
N THR A 8 -10.38 14.51 -7.29
CA THR A 8 -9.02 14.46 -6.75
C THR A 8 -8.86 13.44 -5.62
N HIS A 9 -9.95 12.96 -5.01
CA HIS A 9 -9.92 11.95 -3.93
C HIS A 9 -9.78 10.52 -4.49
N ILE A 10 -10.05 10.31 -5.79
CA ILE A 10 -10.06 8.98 -6.42
C ILE A 10 -8.73 8.25 -6.24
N PRO A 11 -7.54 8.85 -6.50
CA PRO A 11 -6.27 8.15 -6.35
C PRO A 11 -6.04 7.67 -4.91
N SER A 12 -6.29 8.53 -3.92
CA SER A 12 -6.08 8.18 -2.51
C SER A 12 -7.07 7.12 -2.02
N LEU A 13 -8.33 7.17 -2.45
CA LEU A 13 -9.32 6.13 -2.14
C LEU A 13 -9.00 4.82 -2.85
N PHE A 14 -8.51 4.86 -4.08
CA PHE A 14 -8.05 3.67 -4.79
C PHE A 14 -6.87 3.02 -4.07
N VAL A 15 -5.89 3.81 -3.64
CA VAL A 15 -4.75 3.33 -2.85
C VAL A 15 -5.24 2.76 -1.52
N ALA A 16 -6.08 3.47 -0.77
CA ALA A 16 -6.64 2.97 0.49
C ALA A 16 -7.40 1.64 0.32
N THR A 17 -8.16 1.50 -0.77
CA THR A 17 -8.86 0.26 -1.13
C THR A 17 -7.86 -0.86 -1.42
N ALA A 18 -6.88 -0.60 -2.29
CA ALA A 18 -5.85 -1.58 -2.66
C ALA A 18 -5.00 -2.01 -1.45
N THR A 19 -4.66 -1.10 -0.56
CA THR A 19 -3.91 -1.38 0.67
C THR A 19 -4.74 -2.17 1.68
N THR A 20 -6.04 -1.87 1.81
CA THR A 20 -6.95 -2.58 2.72
C THR A 20 -7.18 -4.01 2.24
N PHE A 21 -7.76 -4.18 1.05
CA PHE A 21 -8.16 -5.49 0.54
C PHE A 21 -6.98 -6.29 -0.02
N GLY A 22 -6.01 -5.63 -0.68
CA GLY A 22 -4.77 -6.28 -1.09
C GLY A 22 -3.93 -6.72 0.10
N GLY A 23 -3.94 -5.97 1.21
CA GLY A 23 -3.34 -6.41 2.48
C GLY A 23 -4.08 -7.58 3.14
N MET A 24 -5.35 -7.81 2.80
CA MET A 24 -6.09 -8.97 3.31
C MET A 24 -5.82 -10.26 2.51
N TRP A 25 -5.38 -10.14 1.25
CA TRP A 25 -5.13 -11.28 0.36
C TRP A 25 -4.30 -12.42 1.00
N PRO A 26 -3.22 -12.14 1.75
CA PRO A 26 -2.41 -13.19 2.37
C PRO A 26 -3.08 -13.96 3.50
N PHE A 27 -4.17 -13.46 4.07
CA PHE A 27 -4.94 -14.21 5.08
C PHE A 27 -5.74 -15.37 4.46
N PHE A 28 -6.13 -15.23 3.19
CA PHE A 28 -6.86 -16.26 2.46
C PHE A 28 -5.90 -17.23 1.76
N ASP A 29 -4.89 -16.71 1.06
CA ASP A 29 -3.89 -17.53 0.38
C ASP A 29 -2.53 -16.81 0.30
N ALA A 30 -1.72 -17.01 1.34
CA ALA A 30 -0.38 -16.43 1.40
C ALA A 30 0.57 -16.89 0.27
N PRO A 31 0.63 -18.17 -0.14
CA PRO A 31 1.40 -18.60 -1.31
C PRO A 31 1.01 -17.88 -2.59
N ALA A 32 -0.29 -17.79 -2.90
CA ALA A 32 -0.77 -17.09 -4.09
C ALA A 32 -0.41 -15.61 -4.00
N ALA A 33 -0.64 -14.98 -2.86
CA ALA A 33 -0.31 -13.57 -2.64
C ALA A 33 1.19 -13.25 -2.79
N THR A 34 2.05 -14.16 -2.31
CA THR A 34 3.51 -14.03 -2.45
C THR A 34 3.93 -14.16 -3.93
N ALA A 35 3.28 -15.04 -4.68
CA ALA A 35 3.50 -15.20 -6.11
C ALA A 35 3.00 -13.99 -6.92
N ASP A 36 1.84 -13.44 -6.58
CA ASP A 36 1.26 -12.24 -7.20
C ASP A 36 2.13 -11.01 -6.96
N MET A 37 2.66 -10.85 -5.73
CA MET A 37 3.67 -9.84 -5.42
C MET A 37 4.93 -10.01 -6.27
N GLY A 38 5.19 -11.22 -6.74
CA GLY A 38 6.27 -11.54 -7.65
C GLY A 38 7.57 -11.95 -7.00
N LEU A 39 7.50 -12.42 -5.76
CA LEU A 39 8.64 -12.97 -5.06
C LEU A 39 8.97 -14.39 -5.56
N PRO A 40 10.23 -14.82 -5.45
CA PRO A 40 10.65 -16.18 -5.83
C PRO A 40 9.86 -17.28 -5.10
N ARG A 41 9.60 -18.41 -5.78
CA ARG A 41 8.79 -19.54 -5.26
C ARG A 41 9.27 -20.09 -3.90
N ARG A 42 10.56 -19.98 -3.58
CA ARG A 42 11.11 -20.35 -2.26
C ARG A 42 10.39 -19.67 -1.08
N PHE A 43 9.88 -18.45 -1.30
CA PHE A 43 9.17 -17.68 -0.28
C PHE A 43 7.70 -18.08 -0.16
N SER A 44 7.06 -18.55 -1.24
CA SER A 44 5.67 -19.02 -1.20
C SER A 44 5.53 -20.40 -0.53
N GLU A 45 6.59 -21.20 -0.52
CA GLU A 45 6.57 -22.58 0.00
C GLU A 45 6.91 -22.67 1.50
N SER A 46 7.62 -21.68 2.05
CA SER A 46 8.02 -21.69 3.47
C SER A 46 6.89 -21.28 4.42
N LYS A 47 6.64 -22.10 5.45
CA LYS A 47 5.67 -21.81 6.52
C LYS A 47 6.09 -20.60 7.36
N GLU A 48 7.39 -20.37 7.54
CA GLU A 48 7.93 -19.23 8.29
C GLU A 48 7.66 -17.92 7.55
N THR A 49 7.90 -17.91 6.23
CA THR A 49 7.63 -16.75 5.39
C THR A 49 6.14 -16.42 5.35
N ARG A 50 5.27 -17.45 5.33
CA ARG A 50 3.81 -17.26 5.40
C ARG A 50 3.37 -16.49 6.64
N ALA A 51 3.86 -16.87 7.82
CA ALA A 51 3.47 -16.23 9.09
C ALA A 51 3.91 -14.75 9.13
N VAL A 52 5.16 -14.48 8.73
CA VAL A 52 5.68 -13.11 8.67
C VAL A 52 4.91 -12.28 7.63
N PHE A 53 4.62 -12.86 6.47
CA PHE A 53 3.91 -12.18 5.41
C PHE A 53 2.47 -11.81 5.79
N GLN A 54 1.76 -12.69 6.50
CA GLN A 54 0.44 -12.40 7.07
C GLN A 54 0.50 -11.29 8.13
N LEU A 55 1.49 -11.36 9.03
CA LEU A 55 1.68 -10.36 10.09
C LEU A 55 1.98 -8.97 9.50
N CYS A 56 2.84 -8.89 8.49
CA CYS A 56 3.13 -7.64 7.78
C CYS A 56 1.91 -7.11 7.04
N SER A 57 1.19 -8.00 6.36
CA SER A 57 0.00 -7.61 5.59
C SER A 57 -1.15 -7.14 6.46
N GLY A 58 -1.28 -7.65 7.70
CA GLY A 58 -2.20 -7.09 8.68
C GLY A 58 -1.92 -5.64 9.05
N ARG A 59 -0.63 -5.25 9.15
CA ARG A 59 -0.25 -3.84 9.37
C ARG A 59 -0.57 -2.98 8.14
N THR A 60 -0.35 -3.52 6.94
CA THR A 60 -0.75 -2.87 5.69
C THR A 60 -2.26 -2.64 5.66
N THR A 61 -3.07 -3.64 5.98
CA THR A 61 -4.53 -3.49 6.07
C THR A 61 -4.93 -2.42 7.10
N ALA A 62 -4.27 -2.37 8.25
CA ALA A 62 -4.53 -1.33 9.26
C ALA A 62 -4.26 0.09 8.74
N LEU A 63 -3.23 0.30 7.92
CA LEU A 63 -2.96 1.59 7.28
C LEU A 63 -4.07 1.99 6.29
N GLY A 64 -4.57 1.04 5.50
CA GLY A 64 -5.70 1.28 4.61
C GLY A 64 -6.99 1.63 5.38
N LEU A 65 -7.26 0.92 6.47
CA LEU A 65 -8.38 1.22 7.36
C LEU A 65 -8.25 2.59 8.03
N LEU A 66 -7.04 3.00 8.43
CA LEU A 66 -6.77 4.34 8.95
C LEU A 66 -7.06 5.42 7.91
N ALA A 67 -6.66 5.22 6.66
CA ALA A 67 -6.98 6.16 5.57
C ALA A 67 -8.50 6.30 5.39
N PHE A 68 -9.26 5.20 5.41
CA PHE A 68 -10.72 5.26 5.36
C PHE A 68 -11.32 5.93 6.59
N ALA A 69 -10.84 5.61 7.79
CA ALA A 69 -11.34 6.22 9.02
C ALA A 69 -11.15 7.73 9.03
N PHE A 70 -9.98 8.24 8.60
CA PHE A 70 -9.75 9.67 8.47
C PHE A 70 -10.59 10.31 7.36
N TYR A 71 -10.76 9.62 6.23
CA TYR A 71 -11.64 10.10 5.16
C TYR A 71 -13.09 10.25 5.63
N PHE A 72 -13.63 9.27 6.37
CA PHE A 72 -14.99 9.35 6.91
C PHE A 72 -15.16 10.34 8.08
N GLN A 73 -14.04 10.80 8.67
CA GLN A 73 -14.02 11.86 9.68
C GLN A 73 -13.81 13.26 9.06
N ASP A 74 -13.81 13.38 7.73
CA ASP A 74 -13.49 14.61 7.00
C ASP A 74 -12.07 15.16 7.31
N LYS A 75 -11.17 14.28 7.77
CA LYS A 75 -9.76 14.55 8.11
C LYS A 75 -8.86 14.31 6.90
N PHE A 76 -9.03 15.16 5.89
CA PHE A 76 -8.42 14.95 4.57
C PHE A 76 -6.89 15.18 4.55
N ALA A 77 -6.37 16.08 5.39
CA ALA A 77 -4.92 16.32 5.50
C ALA A 77 -4.19 15.10 6.09
N GLU A 78 -4.85 14.36 6.98
CA GLU A 78 -4.35 13.14 7.58
C GLU A 78 -4.33 12.00 6.55
N VAL A 79 -5.33 11.93 5.66
CA VAL A 79 -5.30 10.99 4.52
C VAL A 79 -4.09 11.26 3.64
N ASP A 80 -3.82 12.52 3.30
CA ASP A 80 -2.65 12.90 2.51
C ASP A 80 -1.33 12.53 3.23
N THR A 81 -1.27 12.72 4.55
CA THR A 81 -0.12 12.32 5.37
C THR A 81 0.12 10.81 5.32
N VAL A 82 -0.95 10.02 5.42
CA VAL A 82 -0.87 8.55 5.26
C VAL A 82 -0.35 8.19 3.86
N MET A 83 -0.82 8.86 2.80
CA MET A 83 -0.35 8.62 1.44
C MET A 83 1.14 8.96 1.26
N VAL A 84 1.62 10.08 1.81
CA VAL A 84 3.05 10.44 1.80
C VAL A 84 3.88 9.35 2.46
N ILE A 85 3.51 8.94 3.69
CA ILE A 85 4.28 7.95 4.45
C ILE A 85 4.24 6.58 3.75
N LEU A 86 3.06 6.14 3.32
CA LEU A 86 2.88 4.87 2.62
C LEU A 86 3.70 4.84 1.32
N GLY A 87 3.57 5.87 0.49
CA GLY A 87 4.28 5.94 -0.79
C GLY A 87 5.79 6.05 -0.63
N ALA A 88 6.27 6.94 0.24
CA ALA A 88 7.69 7.22 0.38
C ALA A 88 8.42 6.09 1.12
N TYR A 89 7.89 5.64 2.26
CA TYR A 89 8.55 4.62 3.07
C TYR A 89 8.30 3.22 2.54
N VAL A 90 7.04 2.79 2.39
CA VAL A 90 6.72 1.42 1.98
C VAL A 90 7.18 1.18 0.53
N GLY A 91 6.99 2.16 -0.35
CA GLY A 91 7.50 2.09 -1.72
C GLY A 91 9.03 1.95 -1.81
N ALA A 92 9.77 2.68 -0.96
CA ALA A 92 11.23 2.57 -0.92
C ALA A 92 11.69 1.22 -0.35
N VAL A 93 11.05 0.74 0.73
CA VAL A 93 11.34 -0.58 1.32
C VAL A 93 11.07 -1.69 0.33
N ASP A 94 9.92 -1.67 -0.35
CA ASP A 94 9.56 -2.64 -1.38
C ASP A 94 10.57 -2.63 -2.53
N GLY A 95 10.93 -1.44 -3.03
CA GLY A 95 11.93 -1.30 -4.07
C GLY A 95 13.28 -1.90 -3.67
N TYR A 96 13.74 -1.59 -2.44
CA TYR A 96 15.00 -2.10 -1.90
C TYR A 96 15.00 -3.63 -1.72
N VAL A 97 13.94 -4.20 -1.11
CA VAL A 97 13.86 -5.65 -0.87
C VAL A 97 13.78 -6.42 -2.18
N PHE A 98 12.93 -6.00 -3.13
CA PHE A 98 12.83 -6.66 -4.42
C PHE A 98 14.10 -6.53 -5.26
N TRP A 99 14.83 -5.42 -5.14
CA TRP A 99 16.13 -5.28 -5.76
C TRP A 99 17.15 -6.29 -5.22
N ARG A 100 17.17 -6.47 -3.89
CA ARG A 100 18.04 -7.45 -3.22
C ARG A 100 17.71 -8.90 -3.54
N GLU A 101 16.43 -9.22 -3.71
CA GLU A 101 15.97 -10.57 -4.03
C GLU A 101 16.12 -10.94 -5.52
N GLY A 102 16.70 -10.05 -6.34
CA GLY A 102 16.94 -10.28 -7.77
C GLY A 102 15.75 -9.96 -8.67
N CYS A 103 14.63 -9.47 -8.12
CA CYS A 103 13.42 -9.08 -8.84
C CYS A 103 13.43 -7.59 -9.23
N ARG A 104 14.50 -7.13 -9.88
CA ARG A 104 14.75 -5.69 -10.15
C ARG A 104 13.60 -4.99 -10.89
N GLY A 105 13.00 -5.62 -11.89
CA GLY A 105 11.89 -5.03 -12.65
C GLY A 105 10.67 -4.73 -11.78
N LYS A 106 10.29 -5.68 -10.91
CA LYS A 106 9.19 -5.49 -9.96
C LYS A 106 9.56 -4.49 -8.86
N GLY A 107 10.81 -4.48 -8.40
CA GLY A 107 11.29 -3.50 -7.43
C GLY A 107 11.20 -2.06 -7.94
N VAL A 108 11.61 -1.80 -9.18
CA VAL A 108 11.50 -0.47 -9.80
C VAL A 108 10.04 -0.06 -9.95
N GLN A 109 9.16 -0.96 -10.43
CA GLN A 109 7.73 -0.68 -10.53
C GLN A 109 7.14 -0.28 -9.17
N ARG A 110 7.48 -1.01 -8.10
CA ARG A 110 6.99 -0.72 -6.75
C ARG A 110 7.51 0.61 -6.23
N ALA A 111 8.79 0.91 -6.43
CA ALA A 111 9.35 2.21 -6.06
C ALA A 111 8.68 3.37 -6.80
N LEU A 112 8.48 3.24 -8.12
CA LEU A 112 7.80 4.26 -8.93
C LEU A 112 6.34 4.46 -8.50
N SER A 113 5.62 3.36 -8.21
CA SER A 113 4.26 3.45 -7.66
C SER A 113 4.25 4.15 -6.30
N GLY A 114 5.24 3.87 -5.44
CA GLY A 114 5.40 4.55 -4.15
C GLY A 114 5.65 6.05 -4.30
N VAL A 115 6.51 6.45 -5.24
CA VAL A 115 6.74 7.87 -5.55
C VAL A 115 5.45 8.56 -6.02
N ALA A 116 4.66 7.92 -6.88
CA ALA A 116 3.40 8.48 -7.34
C ALA A 116 2.39 8.67 -6.20
N ILE A 117 2.28 7.68 -5.29
CA ILE A 117 1.42 7.75 -4.10
C ILE A 117 1.92 8.83 -3.12
N ALA A 118 3.24 8.94 -2.95
CA ALA A 118 3.82 9.96 -2.08
C ALA A 118 3.57 11.36 -2.64
N ALA A 119 3.73 11.54 -3.95
CA ALA A 119 3.45 12.80 -4.64
C ALA A 119 1.98 13.19 -4.49
N SER A 120 1.03 12.25 -4.64
CA SER A 120 -0.40 12.56 -4.49
C SER A 120 -0.74 13.07 -3.08
N GLY A 121 -0.13 12.49 -2.05
CA GLY A 121 -0.28 13.00 -0.69
C GLY A 121 0.43 14.35 -0.48
N TRP A 122 1.63 14.52 -1.04
CA TRP A 122 2.41 15.75 -0.89
C TRP A 122 1.74 16.97 -1.50
N PHE A 123 1.14 16.81 -2.68
CA PHE A 123 0.37 17.87 -3.34
C PHE A 123 -1.02 18.09 -2.73
N GLY A 124 -1.39 17.33 -1.70
CA GLY A 124 -2.64 17.53 -0.98
C GLY A 124 -3.87 17.22 -1.83
N MET A 125 -3.84 16.14 -2.62
CA MET A 125 -4.94 15.83 -3.56
C MET A 125 -6.29 15.61 -2.84
N VAL A 126 -6.27 15.24 -1.55
CA VAL A 126 -7.49 15.07 -0.75
C VAL A 126 -7.77 16.30 0.12
N GLY A 127 -6.76 16.81 0.82
CA GLY A 127 -6.87 17.94 1.74
C GLY A 127 -7.07 19.29 1.08
N GLY A 128 -6.68 19.43 -0.19
CA GLY A 128 -6.67 20.71 -0.90
C GLY A 128 -5.69 21.67 -0.25
N ARG A 129 -4.41 21.59 -0.65
CA ARG A 129 -3.41 22.60 -0.29
C ARG A 129 -3.48 23.81 -1.21
#